data_AF-A0A368HA11-F1
#
_entry.id   AF-A0A368HA11-F1
#
_cell.length_a   1.000
_cell.length_b   1.000
_cell.length_c   1.000
_cell.angle_alpha   90.00
_cell.angle_beta   90.00
_cell.angle_gamma   90.00
#
_symmetry.space_group_name_H-M   'P 1'
#
loop_
_entity.id
_entity.type
_entity.pdbx_description
1 polymer ?
#
loop_
_entity_poly.entity_id
_entity_poly.type
_entity_poly.pdbx_seq_one_letter_code
_entity_poly.pdbx_strand_id
1 'polypeptide(L)'
;MWFKLIAILSVIALASAVPKCYNLEDEYTMQQNVKDQIVEKVLLYAPEKDIASISDYDCELEKMAGKILEDPYKPIQFLDSIGIYPLVYSIEDTPGENMRVITHAALDDWKKYLKTIHFYTFGCNYRKEHTTHKYLCLFRHQAE
;
A
#
# COMPACT_ATOMS: atom_id res chain seq x y z
N MET A 1 26.11 47.50 21.62
CA MET A 1 24.85 46.78 21.31
C MET A 1 25.21 45.39 20.83
N TRP A 2 24.89 44.35 21.61
CA TRP A 2 25.10 42.94 21.21
C TRP A 2 23.81 42.41 20.59
N PHE A 3 23.87 41.93 19.34
CA PHE A 3 22.75 41.25 18.70
C PHE A 3 22.69 39.80 19.20
N LYS A 4 21.60 39.45 19.90
CA LYS A 4 21.28 38.05 20.21
C LYS A 4 20.69 37.41 18.95
N LEU A 5 21.45 36.53 18.30
CA LEU A 5 20.94 35.63 17.26
C LEU A 5 20.08 34.55 17.94
N ILE A 6 18.77 34.64 17.76
CA ILE A 6 17.82 33.59 18.15
C ILE A 6 17.75 32.61 16.98
N ALA A 7 18.39 31.45 17.12
CA ALA A 7 18.26 30.36 16.14
C ALA A 7 16.91 29.67 16.36
N ILE A 8 15.96 29.91 15.46
CA ILE A 8 14.70 29.18 15.42
C ILE A 8 15.00 27.81 14.80
N LEU A 9 15.15 26.79 15.64
CA LEU A 9 15.14 25.39 15.21
C LEU A 9 13.73 25.05 14.72
N SER A 10 13.51 25.18 13.42
CA SER A 10 12.31 24.68 12.76
C SER A 10 12.34 23.16 12.81
N VAL A 11 11.53 22.57 13.70
CA VAL A 11 11.20 21.14 13.63
C VAL A 11 10.27 20.98 12.45
N ILE A 12 10.83 20.79 11.25
CA ILE A 12 10.03 20.36 10.11
C ILE A 12 9.63 18.92 10.41
N ALA A 13 8.41 18.74 10.92
CA ALA A 13 7.78 17.44 10.91
C ALA A 13 7.61 17.07 9.43
N LEU A 14 8.51 16.26 8.87
CA LEU A 14 8.27 15.61 7.59
C LEU A 14 7.08 14.67 7.82
N ALA A 15 5.88 15.13 7.48
CA ALA A 15 4.81 14.21 7.13
C ALA A 15 5.36 13.39 5.97
N SER A 16 5.72 12.13 6.22
CA SER A 16 6.23 11.23 5.21
C SER A 16 5.14 11.00 4.18
N ALA A 17 5.18 11.78 3.10
CA ALA A 17 4.31 11.60 1.95
C ALA A 17 4.52 10.18 1.41
N VAL A 18 3.41 9.51 1.06
CA VAL A 18 3.45 8.18 0.46
C VAL A 18 4.35 8.23 -0.78
N PRO A 19 5.40 7.38 -0.87
CA PRO A 19 6.40 7.51 -1.92
C PRO A 19 5.77 7.30 -3.30
N LYS A 20 6.16 8.14 -4.26
CA LYS A 20 5.81 7.93 -5.67
C LYS A 20 6.77 6.91 -6.27
N CYS A 21 6.24 5.96 -7.05
CA CYS A 21 7.04 4.92 -7.69
C CYS A 21 7.41 5.33 -9.13
N TYR A 22 8.32 6.31 -9.26
CA TYR A 22 8.66 6.92 -10.56
C TYR A 22 9.33 5.99 -11.58
N ASN A 23 9.88 4.85 -11.13
CA ASN A 23 10.64 3.91 -11.96
C ASN A 23 9.79 2.73 -12.45
N LEU A 24 8.49 2.72 -12.13
CA LEU A 24 7.57 1.76 -12.70
C LEU A 24 7.14 2.33 -14.06
N GLU A 25 7.23 1.54 -15.12
CA GLU A 25 6.54 1.84 -16.38
C GLU A 25 5.10 2.24 -16.04
N ASP A 26 4.59 3.34 -16.61
CA ASP A 26 3.37 4.04 -16.15
C ASP A 26 2.16 3.10 -15.92
N GLU A 27 2.11 1.96 -16.62
CA GLU A 27 1.09 0.94 -16.54
C GLU A 27 1.00 0.19 -15.20
N TYR A 28 2.07 0.14 -14.42
CA TYR A 28 2.09 -0.54 -13.12
C TYR A 28 2.10 0.42 -11.93
N THR A 29 2.08 1.73 -12.19
CA THR A 29 2.00 2.74 -11.11
C THR A 29 0.55 2.86 -10.63
N MET A 30 0.32 2.62 -9.34
CA MET A 30 -1.00 2.78 -8.75
C MET A 30 -1.39 4.27 -8.73
N GLN A 31 -2.65 4.56 -9.08
CA GLN A 31 -3.19 5.92 -9.04
C GLN A 31 -3.01 6.54 -7.64
N GLN A 32 -2.41 7.74 -7.58
CA GLN A 32 -1.97 8.34 -6.31
C GLN A 32 -3.10 8.50 -5.28
N ASN A 33 -4.31 8.87 -5.72
CA ASN A 33 -5.45 9.04 -4.82
C ASN A 33 -5.95 7.72 -4.21
N VAL A 34 -5.79 6.58 -4.90
CA VAL A 34 -6.04 5.24 -4.34
C VAL A 34 -4.92 4.88 -3.39
N LYS A 35 -3.68 5.12 -3.83
CA LYS A 35 -2.45 4.83 -3.09
C LYS A 35 -2.44 5.50 -1.72
N ASP A 36 -2.74 6.80 -1.67
CA ASP A 36 -2.75 7.57 -0.42
C ASP A 36 -3.73 6.97 0.60
N GLN A 37 -4.93 6.57 0.15
CA GLN A 37 -5.93 5.94 1.02
C GLN A 37 -5.49 4.57 1.53
N ILE A 38 -4.95 3.72 0.65
CA ILE A 38 -4.55 2.36 1.01
C ILE A 38 -3.36 2.40 1.97
N VAL A 39 -2.31 3.14 1.62
CA VAL A 39 -1.06 3.18 2.40
C VAL A 39 -1.31 3.75 3.79
N GLU A 40 -2.05 4.86 3.89
CA GLU A 40 -2.41 5.44 5.19
C GLU A 40 -3.13 4.42 6.08
N LYS A 41 -4.13 3.72 5.54
CA LYS A 41 -4.98 2.80 6.32
C LYS A 41 -4.28 1.48 6.64
N VAL A 42 -3.44 0.97 5.75
CA VAL A 42 -2.58 -0.19 6.04
C VAL A 42 -1.64 0.11 7.19
N LEU A 43 -0.98 1.28 7.18
CA LEU A 43 -0.09 1.70 8.26
C LEU A 43 -0.85 1.92 9.57
N LEU A 44 -2.05 2.49 9.51
CA LEU A 44 -2.92 2.70 10.68
C LEU A 44 -3.40 1.39 11.32
N TYR A 45 -3.67 0.36 10.51
CA TYR A 45 -4.22 -0.91 11.00
C TYR A 45 -3.16 -1.95 11.33
N ALA A 46 -1.91 -1.75 10.89
CA ALA A 46 -0.80 -2.62 11.24
C ALA A 46 -0.64 -2.73 12.77
N PRO A 47 -0.28 -3.91 13.30
CA PRO A 47 0.01 -4.05 14.73
C PRO A 47 1.10 -3.07 15.15
N GLU A 48 1.03 -2.59 16.41
CA GLU A 48 2.02 -1.66 16.97
C GLU A 48 3.43 -2.19 16.71
N LYS A 49 4.24 -1.34 16.09
CA LYS A 49 5.59 -1.67 15.66
C LYS A 49 6.56 -1.14 16.68
N ASP A 50 7.42 -2.01 17.20
CA ASP A 50 8.67 -1.58 17.81
C ASP A 50 9.40 -0.68 16.81
N ILE A 51 10.02 0.40 17.31
CA ILE A 51 10.64 1.51 16.55
C ILE A 51 11.64 1.03 15.47
N ALA A 52 12.06 -0.23 15.52
CA ALA A 52 12.94 -0.90 14.56
C ALA A 52 12.24 -1.53 13.33
N SER A 53 10.90 -1.60 13.28
CA SER A 53 10.15 -2.13 12.13
C SER A 53 9.39 -1.00 11.43
N ILE A 54 10.12 -0.14 10.72
CA ILE A 54 9.48 0.79 9.80
C ILE A 54 8.96 -0.05 8.65
N SER A 55 7.62 -0.16 8.50
CA SER A 55 7.07 -0.74 7.28
C SER A 55 7.08 0.26 6.17
N ASP A 56 8.15 0.22 5.41
CA ASP A 56 8.28 1.01 4.21
C ASP A 56 7.40 0.42 3.10
N TYR A 57 6.81 1.35 2.36
CA TYR A 57 6.11 1.04 1.13
C TYR A 57 7.12 0.68 0.05
N ASP A 58 6.99 -0.49 -0.55
CA ASP A 58 7.92 -1.08 -1.50
C ASP A 58 7.36 -1.01 -2.94
N CYS A 59 8.04 -0.25 -3.79
CA CYS A 59 7.66 -0.07 -5.19
C CYS A 59 7.82 -1.34 -6.04
N GLU A 60 8.73 -2.25 -5.70
CA GLU A 60 8.85 -3.53 -6.41
C GLU A 60 7.68 -4.45 -6.07
N LEU A 61 7.18 -4.39 -4.83
CA LEU A 61 5.94 -5.08 -4.46
C LEU A 61 4.71 -4.44 -5.13
N GLU A 62 4.65 -3.12 -5.30
CA GLU A 62 3.61 -2.45 -6.11
C GLU A 62 3.63 -2.94 -7.57
N LYS A 63 4.83 -3.02 -8.17
CA LYS A 63 5.02 -3.56 -9.52
C LYS A 63 4.57 -5.01 -9.63
N MET A 64 4.98 -5.84 -8.68
CA MET A 64 4.62 -7.26 -8.64
C MET A 64 3.11 -7.43 -8.53
N ALA A 65 2.45 -6.66 -7.66
CA ALA A 65 1.00 -6.66 -7.53
C ALA A 65 0.33 -6.24 -8.85
N GLY A 66 0.82 -5.20 -9.53
CA GLY A 66 0.32 -4.79 -10.85
C GLY A 66 0.42 -5.89 -11.89
N LYS A 67 1.55 -6.59 -11.96
CA LYS A 67 1.77 -7.74 -12.86
C LYS A 67 0.88 -8.93 -12.55
N ILE A 68 0.55 -9.17 -11.28
CA ILE A 68 -0.37 -10.24 -10.88
C ILE A 68 -1.80 -9.87 -11.27
N LEU A 69 -2.21 -8.61 -11.06
CA LEU A 69 -3.55 -8.14 -11.45
C LEU A 69 -3.76 -8.13 -12.97
N GLU A 70 -2.69 -8.07 -13.76
CA GLU A 70 -2.73 -8.16 -15.22
C GLU A 70 -3.01 -9.57 -15.74
N ASP A 71 -2.50 -10.60 -15.06
CA ASP A 71 -2.64 -11.99 -15.48
C ASP A 71 -3.52 -12.77 -14.49
N PRO A 72 -4.83 -12.90 -14.77
CA PRO A 72 -5.76 -13.61 -13.89
C PRO A 72 -5.49 -15.11 -13.78
N TYR A 73 -4.63 -15.67 -14.64
CA TYR A 73 -4.24 -17.08 -14.61
C TYR A 73 -2.97 -17.31 -13.79
N LYS A 74 -2.27 -16.26 -13.36
CA LYS A 74 -1.06 -16.39 -12.57
C LYS A 74 -1.40 -16.87 -11.16
N PRO A 75 -0.99 -18.10 -10.78
CA PRO A 75 -1.24 -18.61 -9.44
C PRO A 75 -0.54 -17.72 -8.41
N ILE A 76 -1.22 -17.31 -7.35
CA ILE A 76 -0.62 -16.51 -6.26
C ILE A 76 0.08 -17.40 -5.21
N GLN A 77 -0.03 -18.72 -5.33
CA GLN A 77 0.52 -19.67 -4.35
C GLN A 77 2.06 -19.60 -4.23
N PHE A 78 2.78 -19.13 -5.26
CA PHE A 78 4.24 -18.96 -5.19
C PHE A 78 4.65 -17.88 -4.18
N LEU A 79 3.76 -16.95 -3.82
CA LEU A 79 4.07 -15.85 -2.91
C LEU A 79 4.45 -16.35 -1.51
N ASP A 80 3.79 -17.41 -1.04
CA ASP A 80 4.08 -18.03 0.26
C ASP A 80 5.52 -18.59 0.28
N SER A 81 5.97 -19.19 -0.84
CA SER A 81 7.32 -19.73 -0.96
C SER A 81 8.43 -18.67 -0.93
N ILE A 82 8.08 -17.40 -1.12
CA ILE A 82 9.01 -16.25 -1.05
C ILE A 82 8.68 -15.33 0.13
N GLY A 83 7.91 -15.81 1.11
CA GLY A 83 7.61 -15.07 2.34
C GLY A 83 6.74 -13.83 2.13
N ILE A 84 5.83 -13.88 1.15
CA ILE A 84 4.87 -12.82 0.86
C ILE A 84 3.45 -13.30 1.13
N TYR A 85 2.74 -12.55 1.95
CA TYR A 85 1.33 -12.76 2.23
C TYR A 85 0.46 -11.84 1.34
N PRO A 86 -0.41 -12.36 0.48
CA PRO A 86 -1.30 -11.55 -0.36
C PRO A 86 -2.65 -11.24 0.32
N LEU A 87 -3.12 -10.00 0.17
CA LEU A 87 -4.51 -9.62 0.39
C LEU A 87 -5.15 -9.21 -0.93
N VAL A 88 -6.10 -10.01 -1.40
CA VAL A 88 -6.84 -9.82 -2.64
C VAL A 88 -8.22 -9.27 -2.30
N TYR A 89 -8.72 -8.31 -3.07
CA TYR A 89 -10.11 -7.87 -3.00
C TYR A 89 -10.64 -7.59 -4.41
N SER A 90 -11.91 -7.91 -4.65
CA SER A 90 -12.57 -7.62 -5.92
C SER A 90 -14.04 -7.29 -5.68
N ILE A 91 -14.53 -6.25 -6.36
CA ILE A 91 -15.91 -5.81 -6.27
C ILE A 91 -16.38 -5.30 -7.64
N GLU A 92 -17.62 -5.60 -8.01
CA GLU A 92 -18.24 -5.04 -9.21
C GLU A 92 -18.58 -3.57 -9.00
N ASP A 93 -18.41 -2.76 -10.04
CA ASP A 93 -18.72 -1.34 -10.08
C ASP A 93 -20.22 -1.15 -9.91
N THR A 94 -20.60 -0.35 -8.92
CA THR A 94 -21.99 0.00 -8.67
C THR A 94 -22.25 1.41 -9.18
N PRO A 95 -23.25 1.64 -10.05
CA PRO A 95 -23.54 2.96 -10.58
C PRO A 95 -23.75 4.00 -9.47
N GLY A 96 -22.99 5.10 -9.54
CA GLY A 96 -23.08 6.21 -8.58
C GLY A 96 -22.16 6.09 -7.37
N GLU A 97 -21.47 4.97 -7.17
CA GLU A 97 -20.42 4.85 -6.16
C GLU A 97 -19.15 5.55 -6.61
N ASN A 98 -18.50 6.27 -5.69
CA ASN A 98 -17.20 6.87 -5.96
C ASN A 98 -16.08 5.91 -5.54
N MET A 99 -14.91 6.08 -6.15
CA MET A 99 -13.72 5.28 -5.88
C MET A 99 -13.32 5.25 -4.39
N ARG A 100 -13.63 6.30 -3.62
CA ARG A 100 -13.33 6.36 -2.18
C ARG A 100 -14.12 5.31 -1.41
N VAL A 101 -15.41 5.15 -1.73
CA VAL A 101 -16.29 4.13 -1.13
C VAL A 101 -15.79 2.73 -1.47
N ILE A 102 -15.50 2.49 -2.75
CA ILE A 102 -15.00 1.19 -3.24
C ILE A 102 -13.67 0.81 -2.56
N THR A 103 -12.74 1.78 -2.44
CA THR A 103 -11.45 1.57 -1.77
C THR A 103 -11.61 1.32 -0.27
N HIS A 104 -12.56 1.98 0.39
CA HIS A 104 -12.88 1.70 1.79
C HIS A 104 -13.43 0.29 2.01
N ALA A 105 -14.22 -0.23 1.07
CA ALA A 105 -14.73 -1.60 1.16
C ALA A 105 -13.59 -2.64 1.16
N ALA A 106 -12.57 -2.45 0.31
CA ALA A 106 -11.37 -3.29 0.33
C ALA A 106 -10.64 -3.24 1.68
N LEU A 107 -10.48 -2.03 2.24
CA LEU A 107 -9.82 -1.82 3.52
C LEU A 107 -10.58 -2.43 4.70
N ASP A 108 -11.91 -2.38 4.67
CA ASP A 108 -12.75 -2.98 5.71
C ASP A 108 -12.70 -4.52 5.66
N ASP A 109 -12.67 -5.13 4.47
CA ASP A 109 -12.44 -6.56 4.29
C ASP A 109 -11.07 -7.00 4.85
N TRP A 110 -10.04 -6.21 4.57
CA TRP A 110 -8.68 -6.48 4.99
C TRP A 110 -8.39 -6.19 6.45
N LYS A 111 -9.20 -5.36 7.11
CA LYS A 111 -8.96 -4.81 8.45
C LYS A 111 -8.61 -5.86 9.50
N LYS A 112 -9.28 -7.01 9.49
CA LYS A 112 -9.03 -8.08 10.47
C LYS A 112 -7.64 -8.71 10.29
N TYR A 113 -7.17 -8.82 9.04
CA TYR A 113 -5.87 -9.40 8.71
C TYR A 113 -4.75 -8.39 8.95
N LEU A 114 -4.97 -7.12 8.57
CA LEU A 114 -3.98 -6.05 8.78
C LEU A 114 -3.60 -5.89 10.26
N LYS A 115 -4.54 -6.17 11.18
CA LYS A 115 -4.30 -6.16 12.63
C LYS A 115 -3.43 -7.31 13.14
N THR A 116 -3.27 -8.38 12.37
CA THR A 116 -2.64 -9.62 12.82
C THR A 116 -1.39 -9.99 12.02
N ILE A 117 -1.27 -9.52 10.77
CA ILE A 117 -0.12 -9.83 9.91
C ILE A 117 1.07 -9.00 10.38
N HIS A 118 2.18 -9.69 10.68
CA HIS A 118 3.48 -9.06 10.83
C HIS A 118 4.18 -8.98 9.47
N PHE A 119 4.67 -7.80 9.09
CA PHE A 119 5.36 -7.59 7.83
C PHE A 119 6.43 -6.50 7.94
N TYR A 120 7.48 -6.64 7.14
CA TYR A 120 8.59 -5.69 7.06
C TYR A 120 8.35 -4.63 6.00
N THR A 121 7.91 -5.03 4.81
CA THR A 121 7.57 -4.11 3.72
C THR A 121 6.26 -4.53 3.06
N PHE A 122 5.62 -3.61 2.35
CA PHE A 122 4.42 -3.93 1.60
C PHE A 122 4.30 -3.05 0.35
N GLY A 123 3.62 -3.56 -0.66
CA GLY A 123 3.26 -2.80 -1.85
C GLY A 123 1.89 -3.22 -2.33
N CYS A 124 1.13 -2.28 -2.87
CA CYS A 124 -0.24 -2.53 -3.32
C CYS A 124 -0.42 -2.06 -4.75
N ASN A 125 -1.38 -2.66 -5.45
CA ASN A 125 -1.82 -2.18 -6.74
C ASN A 125 -3.34 -2.28 -6.88
N TYR A 126 -3.86 -1.56 -7.86
CA TYR A 126 -5.27 -1.47 -8.17
C TYR A 126 -5.43 -1.42 -9.69
N ARG A 127 -6.33 -2.26 -10.21
CA ARG A 127 -6.72 -2.28 -11.62
C ARG A 127 -8.23 -2.35 -11.73
N LYS A 128 -8.81 -1.55 -12.61
CA LYS A 128 -10.20 -1.72 -13.05
C LYS A 128 -10.20 -2.53 -14.34
N GLU A 129 -10.91 -3.65 -14.36
CA GLU A 129 -11.09 -4.49 -15.53
C GLU A 129 -12.58 -4.58 -15.84
N HIS A 130 -13.00 -4.01 -16.97
CA HIS A 130 -14.42 -3.81 -17.29
C HIS A 130 -15.18 -3.11 -16.15
N THR A 131 -16.07 -3.82 -15.48
CA THR A 131 -16.84 -3.36 -14.32
C THR A 131 -16.21 -3.80 -13.00
N THR A 132 -15.20 -4.65 -12.98
CA THR A 132 -14.63 -5.16 -11.73
C THR A 132 -13.47 -4.29 -11.26
N HIS A 133 -13.55 -3.79 -10.03
CA HIS A 133 -12.45 -3.16 -9.31
C HIS A 133 -11.65 -4.24 -8.59
N LYS A 134 -10.37 -4.39 -8.93
CA LYS A 134 -9.46 -5.38 -8.35
C LYS A 134 -8.34 -4.69 -7.58
N TYR A 135 -8.12 -5.15 -6.36
CA TYR A 135 -7.08 -4.66 -5.47
C TYR A 135 -6.22 -5.82 -5.00
N LEU A 136 -4.91 -5.58 -4.90
CA LEU A 136 -3.96 -6.55 -4.37
C LEU A 136 -2.90 -5.82 -3.54
N CYS A 137 -2.76 -6.22 -2.28
CA CYS A 137 -1.63 -5.83 -1.44
C CYS A 137 -0.76 -7.05 -1.14
N LEU A 138 0.56 -6.86 -1.24
CA LEU A 138 1.58 -7.87 -0.98
C LEU A 138 2.36 -7.46 0.26
N PHE A 139 2.41 -8.33 1.27
CA PHE A 139 3.07 -8.08 2.55
C PHE A 139 4.25 -9.03 2.72
N ARG A 140 5.48 -8.51 2.74
CA ARG A 140 6.68 -9.31 2.95
C ARG A 140 6.89 -9.55 4.44
N HIS A 141 6.91 -10.82 4.86
CA HIS A 141 7.01 -11.23 6.26
C HIS A 141 8.22 -12.13 6.57
N GLN A 142 9.05 -12.42 5.57
CA GLN A 142 10.37 -13.03 5.75
C GLN A 142 11.42 -12.08 5.15
N ALA A 143 12.57 -11.97 5.82
CA ALA A 143 13.74 -11.31 5.26
C ALA A 143 14.45 -12.25 4.28
N GLU A 144 15.05 -11.68 3.22
CA GLU A 144 15.91 -12.40 2.27
C GLU A 144 17.22 -12.86 2.92
#